data_AF-A0AAW0GAI5-F1
#
_entry.id   AF-A0AAW0GAI5-F1
#
_cell.length_a   1.000
_cell.length_b   1.000
_cell.length_c   1.000
_cell.angle_alpha   90.00
_cell.angle_beta   90.00
_cell.angle_gamma   90.00
#
_symmetry.space_group_name_H-M   'P 1'
#
loop_
_entity.id
_entity.type
_entity.pdbx_description
1 polymer ?
#
loop_
_entity_poly.entity_id
_entity_poly.type
_entity_poly.pdbx_seq_one_letter_code
_entity_poly.pdbx_strand_id
1 'polypeptide(L)'
;MLLRSLNLRRLSYVLLTGEKNHFLTQLPSIQEKLVDTLRNVSAPIVQSEVYLCVRVLLCRLSPHNLSSFWPVILTEMFRLFEQTLVSLPADGSEDLALVLSASKLLDLLLVLQTEEFQIHQWMFITDTVDAIYRPDEWSPIALLDRLAEAVGDLPAAEDSKVVDHPATATPLVESRPSRRPMLQSVRQIDSIRDLIYFFSQASIASYESVYQSGGNVDWDAVESALLEDMFDGR
;
A
#
# COMPACT_ATOMS: atom_id res chain seq x y z
N MET A 1 -22.12 -6.83 7.33
CA MET A 1 -20.81 -6.33 6.84
C MET A 1 -20.68 -6.41 5.33
N LEU A 2 -21.04 -7.53 4.69
CA LEU A 2 -20.97 -7.68 3.22
C LEU A 2 -21.69 -6.57 2.42
N LEU A 3 -22.90 -6.14 2.83
CA LEU A 3 -23.58 -5.05 2.14
C LEU A 3 -22.81 -3.72 2.23
N ARG A 4 -22.14 -3.46 3.37
CA ARG A 4 -21.36 -2.24 3.58
C ARG A 4 -20.09 -2.25 2.72
N SER A 5 -19.39 -3.38 2.62
CA SER A 5 -18.23 -3.52 1.74
C SER A 5 -18.64 -3.36 0.27
N LEU A 6 -19.74 -3.98 -0.17
CA LEU A 6 -20.25 -3.81 -1.55
C LEU A 6 -20.62 -2.35 -1.87
N ASN A 7 -21.20 -1.61 -0.93
CA ASN A 7 -21.53 -0.20 -1.14
C ASN A 7 -20.28 0.69 -1.21
N LEU A 8 -19.24 0.38 -0.44
CA LEU A 8 -17.94 1.05 -0.57
C LEU A 8 -17.30 0.73 -1.92
N ARG A 9 -17.32 -0.52 -2.38
CA ARG A 9 -16.81 -0.88 -3.71
C ARG A 9 -17.55 -0.14 -4.83
N ARG A 10 -18.88 -0.03 -4.73
CA ARG A 10 -19.68 0.77 -5.67
C ARG A 10 -19.31 2.25 -5.66
N LEU A 11 -19.06 2.82 -4.48
CA LEU A 11 -18.56 4.19 -4.37
C LEU A 11 -17.20 4.33 -5.05
N SER A 12 -16.26 3.43 -4.77
CA SER A 12 -14.94 3.41 -5.42
C SER A 12 -15.06 3.31 -6.94
N TYR A 13 -15.95 2.47 -7.46
CA TYR A 13 -16.22 2.38 -8.90
C TYR A 13 -16.76 3.69 -9.50
N VAL A 14 -17.76 4.31 -8.86
CA VAL A 14 -18.31 5.60 -9.30
C VAL A 14 -17.21 6.66 -9.35
N LEU A 15 -16.37 6.74 -8.31
CA LEU A 15 -15.24 7.65 -8.26
C LEU A 15 -14.21 7.37 -9.37
N LEU A 16 -13.89 6.10 -9.61
CA LEU A 16 -12.92 5.67 -10.60
C LEU A 16 -13.33 6.03 -12.03
N THR A 17 -14.61 5.96 -12.35
CA THR A 17 -15.15 6.32 -13.68
C THR A 17 -15.27 7.83 -13.91
N GLY A 18 -15.17 8.64 -12.85
CA GLY A 18 -15.23 10.09 -12.97
C GLY A 18 -13.93 10.69 -13.52
N GLU A 19 -14.06 11.86 -14.15
CA GLU A 19 -12.90 12.68 -14.51
C GLU A 19 -12.15 13.17 -13.27
N LYS A 20 -10.91 13.61 -13.46
CA LYS A 20 -10.10 14.18 -12.38
C LYS A 20 -10.84 15.34 -11.71
N ASN A 21 -10.95 15.32 -10.39
CA ASN A 21 -11.65 16.30 -9.56
C ASN A 21 -13.19 16.40 -9.81
N HIS A 22 -13.82 15.44 -10.49
CA HIS A 22 -15.25 15.49 -10.78
C HIS A 22 -16.13 15.56 -9.51
N PHE A 23 -15.72 14.86 -8.45
CA PHE A 23 -16.53 14.70 -7.22
C PHE A 23 -16.15 15.64 -6.07
N LEU A 24 -15.50 16.79 -6.34
CA LEU A 24 -15.08 17.72 -5.29
C LEU A 24 -16.24 18.21 -4.40
N THR A 25 -17.43 18.41 -4.97
CA THR A 25 -18.61 18.83 -4.21
C THR A 25 -19.10 17.78 -3.21
N GLN A 26 -18.91 16.49 -3.52
CA GLN A 26 -19.31 15.37 -2.66
C GLN A 26 -18.17 14.93 -1.73
N LEU A 27 -16.94 15.38 -1.97
CA LEU A 27 -15.74 14.96 -1.25
C LEU A 27 -15.87 15.07 0.27
N PRO A 28 -16.42 16.15 0.87
CA PRO A 28 -16.56 16.22 2.32
C PRO A 28 -17.42 15.09 2.89
N SER A 29 -18.54 14.76 2.23
CA SER A 29 -19.44 13.68 2.66
C SER A 29 -18.79 12.30 2.46
N ILE A 30 -18.03 12.13 1.39
CA ILE A 30 -17.24 10.91 1.15
C ILE A 30 -16.20 10.73 2.26
N GLN A 31 -15.40 11.76 2.54
CA GLN A 31 -14.39 11.74 3.61
C GLN A 31 -15.02 11.42 4.96
N GLU A 32 -16.11 12.12 5.33
CA GLU A 32 -16.84 11.84 6.57
C GLU A 32 -17.23 10.36 6.67
N LYS A 33 -17.75 9.78 5.58
CA LYS A 33 -18.18 8.38 5.59
C LYS A 33 -17.03 7.39 5.69
N LEU A 34 -15.90 7.67 5.04
CA LEU A 34 -14.69 6.86 5.14
C LEU A 34 -14.09 6.94 6.55
N VAL A 35 -14.01 8.14 7.14
CA VAL A 35 -13.53 8.36 8.52
C VAL A 35 -14.43 7.63 9.53
N ASP A 36 -15.75 7.77 9.43
CA ASP A 36 -16.72 7.05 10.26
C ASP A 36 -16.49 5.53 10.17
N THR A 37 -16.24 5.03 8.96
CA THR A 37 -16.02 3.60 8.74
C THR A 37 -14.71 3.13 9.37
N LEU A 38 -13.59 3.84 9.16
CA LEU A 38 -12.30 3.48 9.74
C LEU A 38 -12.33 3.45 11.26
N ARG A 39 -12.98 4.43 11.89
CA ARG A 39 -13.03 4.57 13.35
C ARG A 39 -14.00 3.60 14.02
N ASN A 40 -15.16 3.37 13.39
CA ASN A 40 -16.28 2.69 14.05
C ASN A 40 -16.54 1.27 13.55
N VAL A 41 -15.82 0.79 12.53
CA VAL A 41 -15.98 -0.57 11.99
C VAL A 41 -14.65 -1.31 12.00
N SER A 42 -14.58 -2.42 12.73
CA SER A 42 -13.40 -3.28 12.82
C SER A 42 -13.41 -4.46 11.84
N ALA A 43 -14.44 -4.61 11.00
CA ALA A 43 -14.53 -5.74 10.08
C ALA A 43 -13.49 -5.63 8.94
N PRO A 44 -12.56 -6.59 8.80
CA PRO A 44 -11.47 -6.55 7.81
C PRO A 44 -11.96 -6.28 6.39
N ILE A 45 -12.97 -7.05 5.95
CA ILE A 45 -13.59 -6.90 4.63
C ILE A 45 -14.14 -5.49 4.33
N VAL A 46 -14.56 -4.74 5.35
CA VAL A 46 -15.08 -3.38 5.17
C VAL A 46 -13.92 -2.39 5.11
N GLN A 47 -12.92 -2.55 5.98
CA GLN A 47 -11.74 -1.68 6.00
C GLN A 47 -10.90 -1.83 4.73
N SER A 48 -10.78 -3.04 4.17
CA SER A 48 -10.11 -3.27 2.88
C SER A 48 -10.72 -2.44 1.74
N GLU A 49 -12.05 -2.32 1.72
CA GLU A 49 -12.74 -1.49 0.74
C GLU A 49 -12.54 0.02 0.98
N VAL A 50 -12.33 0.42 2.23
CA VAL A 50 -11.93 1.81 2.53
C VAL A 50 -10.56 2.08 1.92
N TYR A 51 -9.57 1.21 2.11
CA TYR A 51 -8.24 1.40 1.54
C TYR A 51 -8.24 1.36 0.00
N LEU A 52 -9.07 0.52 -0.63
CA LEU A 52 -9.31 0.60 -2.08
C LEU A 52 -9.90 1.97 -2.49
N CYS A 53 -10.92 2.45 -1.79
CA CYS A 53 -11.54 3.75 -2.06
C CYS A 53 -10.54 4.91 -1.92
N VAL A 54 -9.69 4.88 -0.89
CA VAL A 54 -8.63 5.88 -0.68
C VAL A 54 -7.65 5.87 -1.86
N ARG A 55 -7.23 4.70 -2.35
CA ARG A 55 -6.36 4.62 -3.54
C ARG A 55 -7.02 5.22 -4.79
N VAL A 56 -8.31 4.96 -5.01
CA VAL A 56 -9.06 5.60 -6.10
C VAL A 56 -9.08 7.12 -5.94
N LEU A 57 -9.32 7.62 -4.72
CA LEU A 57 -9.32 9.07 -4.43
C LEU A 57 -7.95 9.69 -4.73
N LEU A 58 -6.85 9.03 -4.37
CA LEU A 58 -5.49 9.49 -4.66
C LEU A 58 -5.21 9.62 -6.17
N CYS A 59 -5.80 8.76 -6.99
CA CYS A 59 -5.63 8.81 -8.45
C CYS A 59 -6.61 9.76 -9.16
N ARG A 60 -7.77 10.06 -8.56
CA ARG A 60 -8.83 10.88 -9.18
C ARG A 60 -8.92 12.29 -8.63
N LEU A 61 -8.30 12.60 -7.50
CA LEU A 61 -8.29 13.93 -6.90
C LEU A 61 -6.89 14.53 -6.87
N SER A 62 -6.82 15.86 -6.92
CA SER A 62 -5.55 16.56 -6.72
C SER A 62 -5.13 16.48 -5.25
N PRO A 63 -3.84 16.28 -4.92
CA PRO A 63 -3.36 16.00 -3.56
C PRO A 63 -3.85 16.99 -2.49
N HIS A 64 -3.86 18.28 -2.80
CA HIS A 64 -4.32 19.35 -1.90
C HIS A 64 -5.79 19.21 -1.45
N ASN A 65 -6.63 18.50 -2.19
CA ASN A 65 -8.03 18.27 -1.78
C ASN A 65 -8.14 17.19 -0.69
N LEU A 66 -7.08 16.40 -0.49
CA LEU A 66 -7.01 15.33 0.51
C LEU A 66 -6.24 15.75 1.76
N SER A 67 -5.74 16.98 1.84
CA SER A 67 -4.92 17.48 2.96
C SER A 67 -5.55 17.24 4.34
N SER A 68 -6.86 17.46 4.49
CA SER A 68 -7.60 17.25 5.75
C SER A 68 -7.77 15.77 6.14
N PHE A 69 -7.59 14.85 5.19
CA PHE A 69 -7.88 13.44 5.36
C PHE A 69 -6.66 12.63 5.84
N TRP A 70 -5.45 13.10 5.51
CA TRP A 70 -4.19 12.43 5.86
C TRP A 70 -4.04 12.05 7.33
N PRO A 71 -4.36 12.90 8.32
CA PRO A 71 -4.14 12.54 9.73
C PRO A 71 -4.87 11.25 10.11
N VAL A 72 -6.09 11.05 9.59
CA VAL A 72 -6.87 9.84 9.88
C VAL A 72 -6.29 8.63 9.14
N ILE A 73 -6.00 8.76 7.83
CA ILE A 73 -5.44 7.65 7.05
C ILE A 73 -4.11 7.17 7.64
N LEU A 74 -3.20 8.08 7.98
CA LEU A 74 -1.90 7.75 8.54
C LEU A 74 -2.03 7.09 9.92
N THR A 75 -2.89 7.63 10.78
CA THR A 75 -3.11 7.05 12.12
C THR A 75 -3.64 5.62 12.02
N GLU A 76 -4.59 5.37 11.12
CA GLU A 76 -5.20 4.05 10.96
C GLU A 76 -4.26 3.04 10.30
N MET A 77 -3.48 3.46 9.29
CA MET A 77 -2.44 2.61 8.70
C MET A 77 -1.35 2.27 9.72
N PHE A 78 -0.85 3.27 10.45
CA PHE A 78 0.16 3.05 11.49
C PHE A 78 -0.35 2.08 12.56
N ARG A 79 -1.58 2.31 13.06
CA ARG A 79 -2.23 1.43 14.03
C ARG A 79 -2.34 -0.01 13.52
N LEU A 80 -2.76 -0.21 12.27
CA LEU A 80 -2.91 -1.53 11.67
C LEU A 80 -1.56 -2.26 11.56
N PHE A 81 -0.51 -1.60 11.07
CA PHE A 81 0.81 -2.22 10.94
C PHE A 81 1.45 -2.52 12.30
N GLU A 82 1.31 -1.64 13.30
CA GLU A 82 1.75 -1.93 14.67
C GLU A 82 0.99 -3.12 15.28
N GLN A 83 -0.33 -3.21 15.07
CA GLN A 83 -1.11 -4.36 15.52
C GLN A 83 -0.64 -5.65 14.85
N THR A 84 -0.33 -5.59 13.55
CA THR A 84 0.23 -6.70 12.77
C THR A 84 1.59 -7.15 13.32
N LEU A 85 2.45 -6.20 13.73
CA LEU A 85 3.72 -6.50 14.38
C LEU A 85 3.55 -7.22 15.72
N VAL A 86 2.56 -6.82 16.52
CA VAL A 86 2.30 -7.43 17.83
C VAL A 86 1.69 -8.83 17.67
N SER A 87 0.80 -9.01 16.69
CA SER A 87 0.14 -10.28 16.41
C SER A 87 0.01 -10.48 14.91
N LEU A 88 0.89 -11.29 14.34
CA LEU A 88 0.83 -11.63 12.92
C LEU A 88 -0.48 -12.38 12.60
N PRO A 89 -1.16 -12.05 11.49
CA PRO A 89 -2.35 -12.76 11.05
C PRO A 89 -2.05 -14.25 10.83
N ALA A 90 -2.99 -15.12 11.23
CA ALA A 90 -2.90 -16.53 10.90
C ALA A 90 -3.09 -16.74 9.38
N ASP A 91 -2.45 -17.78 8.84
CA ASP A 91 -2.62 -18.18 7.44
C ASP A 91 -4.11 -18.44 7.13
N GLY A 92 -4.58 -17.95 5.98
CA GLY A 92 -5.97 -18.02 5.54
C GLY A 92 -6.97 -17.14 6.32
N SER A 93 -6.52 -16.30 7.25
CA SER A 93 -7.41 -15.36 7.97
C SER A 93 -7.87 -14.18 7.10
N GLU A 94 -9.05 -13.63 7.38
CA GLU A 94 -9.55 -12.43 6.69
C GLU A 94 -8.68 -11.18 6.96
N ASP A 95 -7.92 -11.18 8.04
CA ASP A 95 -7.00 -10.08 8.40
C ASP A 95 -5.86 -9.93 7.38
N LEU A 96 -5.47 -11.01 6.69
CA LEU A 96 -4.50 -10.96 5.61
C LEU A 96 -4.95 -10.04 4.46
N ALA A 97 -6.22 -10.10 4.08
CA ALA A 97 -6.78 -9.22 3.05
C ALA A 97 -6.77 -7.74 3.49
N LEU A 98 -6.93 -7.48 4.78
CA LEU A 98 -6.80 -6.14 5.35
C LEU A 98 -5.35 -5.64 5.27
N VAL A 99 -4.39 -6.44 5.73
CA VAL A 99 -2.96 -6.08 5.66
C VAL A 99 -2.51 -5.88 4.21
N LEU A 100 -2.91 -6.75 3.28
CA LEU A 100 -2.64 -6.57 1.85
C LEU A 100 -3.22 -5.26 1.32
N SER A 101 -4.47 -4.94 1.66
CA SER A 101 -5.11 -3.71 1.18
C SER A 101 -4.43 -2.43 1.67
N ALA A 102 -3.98 -2.41 2.93
CA ALA A 102 -3.22 -1.31 3.50
C ALA A 102 -1.80 -1.24 2.91
N SER A 103 -1.17 -2.40 2.68
CA SER A 103 0.14 -2.49 2.01
C SER A 103 0.08 -1.96 0.58
N LYS A 104 -0.98 -2.26 -0.18
CA LYS A 104 -1.21 -1.68 -1.50
C LYS A 104 -1.45 -0.18 -1.48
N LEU A 105 -2.10 0.35 -0.43
CA LEU A 105 -2.20 1.79 -0.25
C LEU A 105 -0.83 2.40 0.00
N LEU A 106 -0.02 1.82 0.89
CA LEU A 106 1.33 2.29 1.17
C LEU A 106 2.24 2.21 -0.08
N ASP A 107 2.17 1.12 -0.83
CA ASP A 107 2.88 0.93 -2.10
C ASP A 107 2.53 2.04 -3.10
N LEU A 108 1.23 2.36 -3.27
CA LEU A 108 0.81 3.49 -4.09
C LEU A 108 1.34 4.83 -3.57
N LEU A 109 1.33 5.06 -2.26
CA LEU A 109 1.85 6.28 -1.65
C LEU A 109 3.35 6.47 -1.93
N LEU A 110 4.13 5.38 -1.83
CA LEU A 110 5.55 5.35 -2.17
C LEU A 110 5.83 5.60 -3.65
N VAL A 111 4.89 5.24 -4.54
CA VAL A 111 4.97 5.53 -5.97
C VAL A 111 4.60 6.98 -6.29
N LEU A 112 3.55 7.51 -5.65
CA LEU A 112 3.06 8.87 -5.94
C LEU A 112 3.97 9.95 -5.36
N GLN A 113 4.56 9.73 -4.19
CA GLN A 113 5.47 10.68 -3.53
C GLN A 113 4.87 12.09 -3.40
N THR A 114 3.61 12.17 -2.95
CA THR A 114 2.96 13.46 -2.70
C THR A 114 3.63 14.18 -1.53
N GLU A 115 3.70 15.51 -1.58
CA GLU A 115 4.35 16.31 -0.54
C GLU A 115 3.74 16.05 0.85
N GLU A 116 2.43 15.87 0.92
CA GLU A 116 1.71 15.59 2.16
C GLU A 116 2.07 14.24 2.78
N PHE A 117 2.51 13.26 1.97
CA PHE A 117 2.93 11.95 2.46
C PHE A 117 4.41 11.92 2.81
N GLN A 118 5.26 12.61 2.04
CA GLN A 118 6.72 12.58 2.23
C GLN A 118 7.16 12.99 3.63
N ILE A 119 6.49 13.98 4.24
CA ILE A 119 6.79 14.41 5.63
C ILE A 119 6.55 13.31 6.69
N HIS A 120 5.78 12.28 6.32
CA HIS A 120 5.35 11.17 7.16
C HIS A 120 5.96 9.83 6.74
N GLN A 121 6.64 9.79 5.59
CA GLN A 121 7.13 8.57 4.96
C GLN A 121 8.09 7.78 5.84
N TRP A 122 8.97 8.46 6.56
CA TRP A 122 9.97 7.87 7.46
C TRP A 122 9.37 6.93 8.52
N MET A 123 8.08 7.08 8.87
CA MET A 123 7.42 6.17 9.81
C MET A 123 7.22 4.77 9.21
N PHE A 124 7.09 4.68 7.90
CA PHE A 124 6.76 3.44 7.19
C PHE A 124 7.98 2.78 6.57
N ILE A 125 8.93 3.56 6.05
CA ILE A 125 10.15 3.06 5.41
C ILE A 125 11.38 3.84 5.89
N THR A 126 12.56 3.23 5.77
CA THR A 126 13.83 3.96 5.87
C THR A 126 14.04 4.74 4.57
N ASP A 127 13.88 6.06 4.62
CA ASP A 127 13.96 6.96 3.45
C ASP A 127 15.33 7.64 3.29
N THR A 128 16.31 7.23 4.10
CA THR A 128 17.70 7.69 4.07
C THR A 128 18.62 6.70 3.35
N VAL A 129 19.89 7.07 3.20
CA VAL A 129 20.95 6.20 2.66
C VAL A 129 21.14 4.89 3.46
N ASP A 130 20.67 4.86 4.71
CA ASP A 130 20.74 3.69 5.59
C ASP A 130 19.92 2.51 5.05
N ALA A 131 18.97 2.76 4.13
CA ALA A 131 18.24 1.71 3.42
C ALA A 131 19.19 0.81 2.60
N ILE A 132 20.25 1.38 2.03
CA ILE A 132 21.26 0.67 1.23
C ILE A 132 22.47 0.29 2.09
N TYR A 133 22.96 1.24 2.89
CA TYR A 133 24.19 1.09 3.66
C TYR A 133 23.86 1.09 5.16
N ARG A 134 23.46 -0.07 5.67
CA ARG A 134 23.11 -0.23 7.08
C ARG A 134 24.36 -0.06 7.98
N PRO A 135 24.33 0.83 8.99
CA PRO A 135 25.37 0.93 10.01
C PRO A 135 25.57 -0.37 10.82
N ASP A 136 26.73 -0.50 11.49
CA ASP A 136 27.08 -1.70 12.28
C ASP A 136 26.10 -2.00 13.44
N GLU A 137 25.48 -0.96 14.04
CA GLU A 137 24.49 -1.06 15.12
C GLU A 137 23.07 -0.73 14.64
N TRP A 138 22.75 -1.01 13.37
CA TRP A 138 21.45 -0.69 12.80
C TRP A 138 20.32 -1.53 13.40
N SER A 139 19.23 -0.88 13.76
CA SER A 139 17.95 -1.52 14.08
C SER A 139 16.83 -0.87 13.28
N PRO A 140 15.84 -1.64 12.81
CA PRO A 140 14.75 -1.08 12.02
C PRO A 140 13.83 -0.24 12.90
N ILE A 141 13.68 1.02 12.53
CA ILE A 141 12.72 1.93 13.17
C ILE A 141 11.42 1.98 12.35
N ALA A 142 11.56 1.98 11.03
CA ALA A 142 10.43 2.03 10.10
C ALA A 142 9.58 0.76 10.16
N LEU A 143 8.26 0.94 10.02
CA LEU A 143 7.30 -0.16 10.17
C LEU A 143 7.53 -1.32 9.21
N LEU A 144 7.81 -1.05 7.93
CA LEU A 144 8.00 -2.13 6.95
C LEU A 144 9.30 -2.91 7.21
N ASP A 145 10.37 -2.24 7.64
CA ASP A 145 11.61 -2.93 7.98
C ASP A 145 11.41 -3.83 9.22
N ARG A 146 10.67 -3.36 10.23
CA ARG A 146 10.29 -4.15 11.41
C ARG A 146 9.39 -5.33 11.03
N LEU A 147 8.46 -5.14 10.10
CA LEU A 147 7.58 -6.21 9.60
C LEU A 147 8.39 -7.26 8.82
N ALA A 148 9.38 -6.82 8.04
CA ALA A 148 10.27 -7.72 7.32
C ALA A 148 11.04 -8.63 8.29
N GLU A 149 11.58 -8.09 9.38
CA GLU A 149 12.24 -8.89 10.42
C GLU A 149 11.25 -9.86 11.12
N ALA A 150 10.11 -9.35 11.60
CA ALA A 150 9.12 -10.18 12.31
C ALA A 150 8.59 -11.33 11.45
N VAL A 151 8.35 -11.10 10.16
CA VAL A 151 7.88 -12.14 9.22
C VAL A 151 9.03 -13.06 8.80
N GLY A 152 10.26 -12.54 8.68
CA GLY A 152 11.47 -13.32 8.36
C GLY A 152 11.87 -14.31 9.45
N ASP A 153 11.63 -13.97 10.72
CA ASP A 153 11.93 -14.80 11.89
C ASP A 153 10.93 -15.95 12.10
N LEU A 154 9.82 -16.00 11.34
CA LEU A 154 8.85 -17.08 11.45
C LEU A 154 9.49 -18.41 11.01
N PRO A 155 9.33 -19.50 11.79
CA PRO A 155 9.95 -20.79 11.52
C PRO A 155 9.57 -21.29 10.12
N ALA A 156 10.53 -21.75 9.32
CA ALA A 156 10.25 -22.20 7.95
C ALA A 156 9.12 -23.24 7.94
N ALA A 157 8.07 -23.00 7.15
CA ALA A 157 7.05 -24.02 6.93
C ALA A 157 7.70 -25.20 6.18
N GLU A 158 7.49 -26.42 6.65
CA GLU A 158 8.13 -27.66 6.14
C GLU A 158 7.87 -27.94 4.64
N ASP A 159 7.05 -27.14 3.95
CA ASP A 159 6.72 -27.26 2.52
C ASP A 159 6.88 -25.94 1.73
N SER A 160 7.92 -25.16 1.99
CA SER A 160 8.21 -23.98 1.17
C SER A 160 9.02 -24.37 -0.08
N LYS A 161 8.32 -24.56 -1.20
CA LYS A 161 8.96 -24.49 -2.53
C LYS A 161 9.69 -23.15 -2.60
N VAL A 162 11.00 -23.19 -2.81
CA VAL A 162 11.80 -22.02 -3.13
C VAL A 162 11.18 -21.40 -4.39
N VAL A 163 10.47 -20.29 -4.22
CA VAL A 163 10.02 -19.48 -5.35
C VAL A 163 11.26 -18.74 -5.81
N ASP A 164 12.00 -19.34 -6.74
CA ASP A 164 13.06 -18.68 -7.47
C ASP A 164 12.46 -17.42 -8.12
N HIS A 165 12.81 -16.26 -7.57
CA HIS A 165 12.52 -15.00 -8.23
C HIS A 165 13.53 -14.89 -9.37
N PRO A 166 13.08 -14.82 -10.63
CA PRO A 166 14.00 -14.67 -11.75
C PRO A 166 14.78 -13.36 -11.57
N ALA A 167 16.11 -13.46 -11.60
CA ALA A 167 16.99 -12.31 -11.68
C ALA A 167 16.52 -11.43 -12.85
N THR A 168 16.16 -10.19 -12.55
CA THR A 168 15.68 -9.22 -13.52
C THR A 168 16.78 -8.98 -14.55
N ALA A 169 16.61 -9.55 -15.74
CA ALA A 169 17.45 -9.21 -16.88
C ALA A 169 17.25 -7.73 -17.20
N THR A 170 18.34 -6.96 -17.18
CA THR A 170 18.38 -5.54 -17.56
C THR A 170 17.94 -5.41 -19.03
N PRO A 171 16.78 -4.81 -19.33
CA PRO A 171 16.42 -4.50 -20.71
C PRO A 171 17.32 -3.36 -21.19
N LEU A 172 17.95 -3.57 -22.34
CA LEU A 172 18.73 -2.59 -23.10
C LEU A 172 17.84 -1.51 -23.76
N VAL A 173 16.91 -0.92 -23.02
CA VAL A 173 16.07 0.19 -23.51
C VAL A 173 16.26 1.41 -22.63
N GLU A 174 16.71 2.49 -23.24
CA GLU A 174 16.97 3.82 -22.66
C GLU A 174 15.69 4.55 -22.22
N SER A 175 14.69 3.85 -21.68
CA SER A 175 13.56 4.47 -21.00
C SER A 175 13.96 4.79 -19.57
N ARG A 176 13.92 6.07 -19.18
CA ARG A 176 14.07 6.45 -17.77
C ARG A 176 13.09 5.61 -16.93
N PRO A 177 13.55 4.88 -15.90
CA PRO A 177 12.68 3.99 -15.15
C PRO A 177 11.58 4.80 -14.44
N SER A 178 10.31 4.56 -14.74
CA SER A 178 9.19 5.15 -14.00
C SER A 178 8.92 4.38 -12.71
N ARG A 179 8.44 5.07 -11.67
CA ARG A 179 7.97 4.43 -10.43
C ARG A 179 6.68 3.65 -10.69
N ARG A 180 6.61 2.42 -10.21
CA ARG A 180 5.45 1.53 -10.35
C ARG A 180 5.18 0.76 -9.05
N PRO A 181 3.92 0.42 -8.74
CA PRO A 181 3.59 -0.34 -7.54
C PRO A 181 4.21 -1.75 -7.56
N MET A 182 4.79 -2.18 -6.46
CA MET A 182 5.39 -3.52 -6.29
C MET A 182 4.33 -4.62 -6.16
N LEU A 183 3.17 -4.29 -5.59
CA LEU A 183 2.08 -5.22 -5.28
C LEU A 183 1.01 -5.27 -6.36
N GLN A 184 1.26 -4.71 -7.56
CA GLN A 184 0.29 -4.68 -8.66
C GLN A 184 -0.28 -6.07 -8.99
N SER A 185 0.57 -7.10 -9.04
CA SER A 185 0.15 -8.46 -9.42
C SER A 185 -0.37 -9.31 -8.26
N VAL A 186 -0.29 -8.83 -7.02
CA VAL A 186 -0.67 -9.61 -5.82
C VAL A 186 -2.15 -9.42 -5.55
N ARG A 187 -2.99 -10.40 -5.92
CA ARG A 187 -4.46 -10.28 -5.79
C ARG A 187 -4.96 -10.65 -4.39
N GLN A 188 -4.42 -11.73 -3.86
CA GLN A 188 -4.69 -12.27 -2.54
C GLN A 188 -3.39 -12.85 -1.98
N ILE A 189 -3.36 -13.05 -0.67
CA ILE A 189 -2.27 -13.71 0.04
C ILE A 189 -2.86 -14.77 0.96
N ASP A 190 -2.20 -15.91 1.06
CA ASP A 190 -2.61 -17.02 1.93
C ASP A 190 -1.80 -16.99 3.23
N SER A 191 -0.63 -16.35 3.22
CA SER A 191 0.22 -16.14 4.37
C SER A 191 0.77 -14.72 4.40
N ILE A 192 1.08 -14.21 5.60
CA ILE A 192 1.76 -12.92 5.75
C ILE A 192 3.15 -12.94 5.08
N ARG A 193 3.74 -14.12 4.92
CA ARG A 193 5.01 -14.33 4.19
C ARG A 193 4.96 -13.90 2.74
N ASP A 194 3.79 -13.90 2.11
CA ASP A 194 3.65 -13.48 0.71
C ASP A 194 3.99 -11.98 0.54
N LEU A 195 3.98 -11.20 1.63
CA LEU A 195 4.38 -9.79 1.65
C LEU A 195 5.85 -9.56 2.03
N ILE A 196 6.63 -10.60 2.34
CA ILE A 196 8.03 -10.45 2.80
C ILE A 196 8.90 -9.68 1.81
N TYR A 197 8.71 -9.93 0.50
CA TYR A 197 9.45 -9.23 -0.54
C TYR A 197 9.14 -7.73 -0.52
N PHE A 198 7.86 -7.36 -0.42
CA PHE A 198 7.47 -5.96 -0.31
C PHE A 198 8.03 -5.29 0.95
N PHE A 199 7.87 -5.93 2.12
CA PHE A 199 8.37 -5.39 3.38
C PHE A 199 9.89 -5.19 3.39
N SER A 200 10.64 -6.14 2.82
CA SER A 200 12.11 -6.06 2.78
C SER A 200 12.68 -5.11 1.73
N GLN A 201 11.95 -4.87 0.63
CA GLN A 201 12.45 -4.07 -0.49
C GLN A 201 11.90 -2.65 -0.54
N ALA A 202 10.80 -2.33 0.13
CA ALA A 202 10.14 -1.03 0.02
C ALA A 202 11.08 0.15 0.33
N SER A 203 11.90 0.06 1.38
CA SER A 203 12.88 1.08 1.76
C SER A 203 13.93 1.32 0.64
N ILE A 204 14.53 0.23 0.13
CA ILE A 204 15.54 0.28 -0.93
C ILE A 204 14.94 0.81 -2.23
N ALA A 205 13.83 0.21 -2.67
CA ALA A 205 13.15 0.57 -3.92
C ALA A 205 12.70 2.03 -3.91
N SER A 206 12.15 2.51 -2.79
CA SER A 206 11.76 3.91 -2.64
C SER A 206 12.98 4.84 -2.77
N TYR A 207 14.04 4.58 -2.01
CA TYR A 207 15.26 5.40 -2.03
C TYR A 207 15.90 5.46 -3.44
N GLU A 208 16.07 4.32 -4.10
CA GLU A 208 16.64 4.27 -5.46
C GLU A 208 15.76 5.00 -6.47
N SER A 209 14.45 4.84 -6.37
CA SER A 209 13.51 5.40 -7.34
C SER A 209 13.47 6.92 -7.31
N VAL A 210 13.75 7.56 -6.16
CA VAL A 210 13.83 9.02 -6.05
C VAL A 210 14.91 9.60 -6.98
N TYR A 211 16.04 8.91 -7.14
CA TYR A 211 17.13 9.37 -8.01
C TYR A 211 17.01 8.87 -9.45
N GLN A 212 16.53 7.65 -9.64
CA GLN A 212 16.52 7.00 -10.96
C GLN A 212 15.33 7.44 -11.83
N SER A 213 14.18 7.75 -11.23
CA SER A 213 12.95 7.99 -12.00
C SER A 213 12.77 9.40 -12.52
N GLY A 214 13.54 10.36 -12.01
CA GLY A 214 13.31 11.78 -12.29
C GLY A 214 11.90 12.24 -11.88
N GLY A 215 11.25 11.55 -10.93
CA GLY A 215 9.89 11.83 -10.47
C GLY A 215 8.78 11.27 -11.36
N ASN A 216 9.11 10.53 -12.42
CA ASN A 216 8.10 9.94 -13.31
C ASN A 216 7.36 8.77 -12.64
N VAL A 217 6.05 8.75 -12.81
CA VAL A 217 5.15 7.68 -12.35
C VAL A 217 4.60 6.95 -13.57
N ASP A 218 4.61 5.62 -13.50
CA ASP A 218 3.95 4.75 -14.47
C ASP A 218 2.45 4.73 -14.20
N TRP A 219 1.73 5.70 -14.78
CA TRP A 219 0.28 5.83 -14.58
C TRP A 219 -0.51 4.67 -15.18
N ASP A 220 -0.01 4.04 -16.24
CA ASP A 220 -0.65 2.88 -16.85
C ASP A 220 -0.60 1.67 -15.90
N ALA A 221 0.54 1.46 -15.23
CA ALA A 221 0.67 0.44 -14.18
C ALA A 221 -0.23 0.73 -12.97
N VAL A 222 -0.29 1.99 -12.53
CA VAL A 222 -1.16 2.41 -11.41
C VAL A 222 -2.64 2.19 -11.75
N GLU A 223 -3.08 2.60 -12.93
CA GLU A 223 -4.48 2.44 -13.37
C GLU A 223 -4.83 0.97 -13.57
N SER A 224 -3.94 0.18 -14.16
CA SER A 224 -4.11 -1.27 -14.31
C SER A 224 -4.26 -1.96 -12.96
N ALA A 225 -3.40 -1.63 -11.97
CA ALA A 225 -3.49 -2.18 -10.63
C ALA A 225 -4.83 -1.87 -9.94
N LEU A 226 -5.35 -0.65 -10.11
CA LEU A 226 -6.66 -0.26 -9.58
C LEU A 226 -7.81 -1.01 -10.26
N LEU A 227 -7.74 -1.19 -11.59
CA LEU A 227 -8.76 -1.91 -12.34
C LEU A 227 -8.80 -3.40 -11.95
N GLU A 228 -7.64 -4.03 -11.83
CA GLU A 228 -7.55 -5.42 -11.36
C GLU A 228 -8.15 -5.57 -9.96
N ASP A 229 -7.83 -4.68 -9.02
CA ASP A 229 -8.41 -4.75 -7.67
C ASP A 229 -9.93 -4.49 -7.65
N MET A 230 -10.42 -3.63 -8.55
CA MET A 230 -11.85 -3.29 -8.64
C MET A 230 -12.69 -4.46 -9.15
N PHE A 231 -12.22 -5.14 -10.21
CA PHE A 231 -13.01 -6.11 -10.97
C PHE A 231 -12.59 -7.57 -10.77
N ASP A 232 -11.31 -7.82 -10.56
CA ASP A 232 -10.74 -9.16 -10.45
C ASP A 232 -10.38 -9.53 -9.00
N GLY A 233 -10.60 -8.64 -8.04
CA GLY A 233 -10.25 -8.82 -6.62
C GLY A 233 -11.18 -9.77 -5.85
N ARG A 234 -11.16 -11.06 -6.21
CA ARG A 234 -11.65 -12.20 -5.42
C ARG A 234 -10.75 -13.41 -5.55
#